data_AF-A0A7L4PPW8-F1
#
_entry.id   AF-A0A7L4PPW8-F1
#
_cell.length_a   1.000
_cell.length_b   1.000
_cell.length_c   1.000
_cell.angle_alpha   90.00
_cell.angle_beta   90.00
_cell.angle_gamma   90.00
#
_symmetry.space_group_name_H-M   'P 1'
#
loop_
_entity.id
_entity.type
_entity.pdbx_description
1 polymer ?
#
loop_
_entity_poly.entity_id
_entity_poly.type
_entity_poly.pdbx_seq_one_letter_code
_entity_poly.pdbx_strand_id
1 'polypeptide(L)'
;MFPNIMLLWFAGLVIVFISYYFDKEKTKQGVNKGLKILKGLLSPFVNIMILASILLALVPPEMIEHYLGGEAGFFGVTLSALIGSITLIPAFIVYPIASELLKRGASYMVIATFITTLLMVGVVTYPLESKYFGKKVALVRNVLNFFAAIIIGLLIGVIM
;
A
#
# COMPACT_ATOMS: atom_id res chain seq x y z
N MET A 1 -4.15 -11.29 15.61
CA MET A 1 -3.55 -11.52 14.27
C MET A 1 -2.03 -11.28 14.31
N PHE A 2 -1.26 -11.96 15.19
CA PHE A 2 0.21 -11.81 15.28
C PHE A 2 1.01 -13.04 15.81
N PRO A 3 0.49 -14.29 15.90
CA PRO A 3 1.26 -15.39 16.51
C PRO A 3 2.59 -15.69 15.77
N ASN A 4 2.70 -15.31 14.48
CA ASN A 4 3.89 -15.59 13.66
C ASN A 4 4.95 -14.47 13.69
N ILE A 5 4.67 -13.30 14.27
CA ILE A 5 5.65 -12.21 14.30
C ILE A 5 6.85 -12.60 15.16
N MET A 6 6.60 -13.19 16.34
CA MET A 6 7.67 -13.64 17.24
C MET A 6 8.56 -14.68 16.57
N LEU A 7 7.98 -15.58 15.77
CA LEU A 7 8.71 -16.56 15.00
C LEU A 7 9.64 -15.91 13.96
N LEU A 8 9.15 -14.89 13.24
CA LEU A 8 9.95 -14.16 12.24
C LEU A 8 11.11 -13.40 12.89
N TRP A 9 10.88 -12.73 14.02
CA TRP A 9 11.95 -12.06 14.77
C TRP A 9 12.99 -13.06 15.27
N PHE A 10 12.55 -14.19 15.82
CA PHE A 10 13.43 -15.25 16.29
C PHE A 10 14.27 -15.83 15.14
N ALA A 11 13.64 -16.20 14.02
CA ALA A 11 14.33 -16.71 12.84
C ALA A 11 15.34 -15.69 12.29
N GLY A 12 14.97 -14.41 12.23
CA GLY A 12 15.86 -13.33 11.82
C GLY A 12 17.09 -13.20 12.72
N LEU A 13 16.89 -13.24 14.05
CA LEU A 13 17.99 -13.20 15.01
C LEU A 13 18.92 -14.42 14.85
N VAL A 14 18.37 -15.63 14.76
CA VAL A 14 19.14 -16.85 14.56
C VAL A 14 19.99 -16.76 13.29
N ILE A 15 19.42 -16.31 12.17
CA ILE A 15 20.16 -16.15 10.90
C ILE A 15 21.30 -15.13 11.05
N VAL A 16 21.06 -14.01 11.74
CA VAL A 16 22.11 -13.01 12.00
C VAL A 16 23.21 -13.56 12.90
N PHE A 17 22.87 -14.34 13.94
CA PHE A 17 23.85 -14.99 14.81
C PHE A 17 24.69 -16.03 14.06
N ILE A 18 24.04 -16.86 13.23
CA ILE A 18 24.73 -17.82 12.37
C ILE A 18 25.67 -17.07 11.42
N SER A 19 25.17 -16.05 10.71
CA SER A 19 25.98 -15.21 9.82
C SER A 19 27.18 -14.59 10.55
N TYR A 20 26.98 -14.12 11.78
CA TYR A 20 28.04 -13.53 12.59
C TYR A 20 29.13 -14.53 12.99
N TYR A 21 28.76 -15.80 13.21
CA TYR A 21 29.73 -16.87 13.48
C TYR A 21 30.64 -17.13 12.27
N PHE A 22 30.09 -17.09 11.05
CA PHE A 22 30.85 -17.33 9.81
C PHE A 22 31.68 -16.13 9.35
N ASP A 23 31.10 -14.92 9.33
CA ASP A 23 31.79 -13.72 8.84
C ASP A 23 31.29 -12.47 9.57
N LYS A 24 32.03 -12.08 10.61
CA LYS A 24 31.69 -10.93 11.48
C LYS A 24 31.68 -9.61 10.72
N GLU A 25 32.62 -9.41 9.79
CA GLU A 25 32.75 -8.15 9.07
C GLU A 25 31.61 -7.98 8.06
N LYS A 26 31.34 -9.00 7.24
CA LYS A 26 30.21 -8.94 6.29
C LYS A 26 28.87 -8.83 7.00
N THR A 27 28.70 -9.53 8.12
CA THR A 27 27.46 -9.45 8.91
C THR A 27 27.25 -8.03 9.46
N LYS A 28 28.28 -7.41 10.04
CA LYS A 28 28.19 -6.01 10.51
C LYS A 28 27.88 -5.05 9.36
N GLN A 29 28.52 -5.22 8.20
CA GLN A 29 28.23 -4.39 7.02
C GLN A 29 26.79 -4.56 6.53
N GLY A 30 26.29 -5.79 6.46
CA GLY A 30 24.91 -6.10 6.07
C GLY A 30 23.89 -5.49 7.02
N VAL A 31 24.08 -5.68 8.33
CA VAL A 31 23.22 -5.10 9.38
C VAL A 31 23.24 -3.57 9.32
N ASN A 32 24.41 -2.94 9.17
CA ASN A 32 24.52 -1.49 9.07
C ASN A 32 23.82 -0.94 7.82
N LYS A 33 23.93 -1.62 6.67
CA LYS A 33 23.18 -1.25 5.45
C LYS A 33 21.68 -1.38 5.68
N GLY A 34 21.22 -2.48 6.26
CA GLY A 34 19.81 -2.69 6.59
C GLY A 34 19.27 -1.62 7.53
N LEU A 35 19.99 -1.30 8.60
CA LEU A 35 19.63 -0.24 9.55
C LEU A 35 19.61 1.14 8.89
N LYS A 36 20.51 1.42 7.94
CA LYS A 36 20.52 2.68 7.19
C LYS A 36 19.29 2.80 6.29
N ILE A 37 18.92 1.72 5.59
CA ILE A 37 17.69 1.68 4.78
C ILE A 37 16.46 1.85 5.69
N LEU A 38 16.39 1.12 6.80
CA LEU A 38 15.29 1.21 7.76
C LEU A 38 15.13 2.64 8.29
N LYS A 39 16.22 3.28 8.74
CA LYS A 39 16.19 4.68 9.19
C LYS A 39 15.75 5.64 8.09
N GLY A 40 16.21 5.41 6.85
CA GLY A 40 15.81 6.19 5.69
C GLY A 40 14.33 6.08 5.35
N LEU A 41 13.71 4.92 5.59
CA LEU A 41 12.27 4.69 5.40
C LEU A 41 11.44 5.17 6.60
N LEU A 42 11.98 5.11 7.82
CA LEU A 42 11.24 5.39 9.05
C LEU A 42 10.80 6.86 9.12
N SER A 43 11.67 7.80 8.75
CA SER A 43 11.33 9.23 8.77
C SER A 43 10.15 9.60 7.85
N PRO A 44 10.17 9.27 6.54
CA PRO A 44 9.02 9.53 5.67
C PRO A 44 7.79 8.71 6.07
N PHE A 45 7.96 7.48 6.55
CA PHE A 45 6.85 6.66 7.07
C PHE A 45 6.11 7.35 8.22
N VAL A 46 6.84 7.79 9.26
CA VAL A 46 6.26 8.45 10.43
C VAL A 46 5.58 9.75 10.03
N ASN A 47 6.22 10.57 9.18
CA ASN A 47 5.64 11.83 8.73
C ASN A 47 4.31 11.62 7.99
N ILE A 48 4.26 10.66 7.06
CA ILE A 48 3.03 10.37 6.33
C ILE A 48 1.97 9.78 7.26
N MET A 49 2.36 8.93 8.21
CA MET A 49 1.41 8.40 9.19
C MET A 49 0.81 9.49 10.09
N ILE A 50 1.61 10.45 10.55
CA ILE A 50 1.10 11.60 11.32
C ILE A 50 0.12 12.41 10.48
N LEU A 51 0.47 12.75 9.24
CA LEU A 51 -0.41 13.48 8.33
C LEU A 51 -1.71 12.73 8.07
N ALA A 52 -1.64 11.43 7.77
CA ALA A 52 -2.82 10.60 7.56
C ALA A 52 -3.70 10.53 8.82
N SER A 53 -3.08 10.43 10.00
CA SER A 53 -3.81 10.36 11.27
C SER A 53 -4.51 11.68 11.58
N ILE A 54 -3.87 12.82 11.32
CA ILE A 54 -4.48 14.15 11.46
C ILE A 54 -5.64 14.30 10.48
N LEU A 55 -5.45 13.97 9.20
CA LEU A 55 -6.50 14.05 8.19
C LEU A 55 -7.70 13.17 8.57
N LEU A 56 -7.45 11.92 8.99
CA LEU A 56 -8.51 11.03 9.43
C LEU A 56 -9.17 11.52 10.74
N ALA A 57 -8.45 12.16 11.66
CA ALA A 57 -9.05 12.75 12.85
C ALA A 57 -9.98 13.93 12.53
N LEU A 58 -9.75 14.63 11.42
CA LEU A 58 -10.60 15.74 10.95
C LEU A 58 -11.81 15.27 10.13
N VAL A 59 -11.80 14.02 9.65
CA VAL A 59 -12.91 13.44 8.87
C VAL A 59 -13.79 12.61 9.79
N PRO A 60 -15.08 13.00 9.98
CA PRO A 60 -16.03 12.22 10.76
C PRO A 60 -16.19 10.79 10.20
N PRO A 61 -16.31 9.75 11.05
CA PRO A 61 -16.55 8.38 10.59
C PRO A 61 -17.78 8.26 9.68
N GLU A 62 -18.82 9.05 9.92
CA GLU A 62 -20.06 9.06 9.13
C GLU A 62 -19.81 9.47 7.68
N MET A 63 -18.86 10.39 7.45
CA MET A 63 -18.45 10.74 6.08
C MET A 63 -17.69 9.59 5.41
N ILE A 64 -16.85 8.87 6.16
CA ILE A 64 -16.12 7.72 5.63
C ILE A 64 -17.11 6.63 5.24
N GLU A 65 -18.08 6.33 6.10
CA GLU A 65 -19.11 5.33 5.82
C GLU A 65 -19.98 5.75 4.62
N HIS A 66 -20.38 7.01 4.53
CA HIS A 66 -21.21 7.50 3.42
C HIS A 66 -20.49 7.48 2.05
N TYR A 67 -19.22 7.87 1.99
CA TYR A 67 -18.47 8.00 0.73
C TYR A 67 -17.60 6.79 0.37
N LEU A 68 -17.17 6.01 1.35
CA LEU A 68 -16.25 4.88 1.19
C LEU A 68 -16.80 3.57 1.78
N GLY A 69 -17.93 3.60 2.49
CA GLY A 69 -18.56 2.42 3.09
C GLY A 69 -19.42 1.62 2.13
N GLY A 70 -20.24 0.72 2.68
CA GLY A 70 -21.08 -0.20 1.89
C GLY A 70 -22.14 0.53 1.05
N GLU A 71 -22.72 1.60 1.58
CA GLU A 71 -23.75 2.39 0.89
C GLU A 71 -23.21 3.22 -0.29
N ALA A 72 -21.90 3.51 -0.29
CA ALA A 72 -21.26 4.25 -1.38
C ALA A 72 -21.29 3.49 -2.71
N GLY A 73 -21.43 2.15 -2.67
CA GLY A 73 -21.55 1.29 -3.84
C GLY A 73 -20.55 1.63 -4.95
N PHE A 74 -21.07 1.81 -6.16
CA PHE A 74 -20.25 2.11 -7.34
C PHE A 74 -19.57 3.50 -7.28
N PHE A 75 -20.14 4.46 -6.56
CA PHE A 75 -19.54 5.78 -6.39
C PHE A 75 -18.22 5.68 -5.61
N GLY A 76 -18.22 4.97 -4.48
CA GLY A 76 -17.02 4.75 -3.68
C GLY A 76 -15.92 4.00 -4.45
N VAL A 77 -16.31 3.01 -5.26
CA VAL A 77 -15.36 2.25 -6.12
C VAL A 77 -14.74 3.15 -7.17
N THR A 78 -15.54 3.97 -7.85
CA THR A 78 -15.02 4.87 -8.89
C THR A 78 -14.12 5.93 -8.29
N LEU A 79 -14.52 6.53 -7.17
CA LEU A 79 -13.74 7.54 -6.47
C LEU A 79 -12.39 6.98 -5.99
N SER A 80 -12.40 5.81 -5.35
CA SER A 80 -11.17 5.15 -4.90
C SER A 80 -10.27 4.74 -6.06
N ALA A 81 -10.83 4.27 -7.18
CA ALA A 81 -10.07 3.92 -8.37
C ALA A 81 -9.34 5.14 -8.96
N LEU A 82 -10.01 6.28 -9.05
CA LEU A 82 -9.43 7.52 -9.55
C LEU A 82 -8.33 8.04 -8.62
N ILE A 83 -8.62 8.12 -7.31
CA ILE A 83 -7.66 8.59 -6.31
C ILE A 83 -6.44 7.66 -6.29
N GLY A 84 -6.63 6.34 -6.26
CA GLY A 84 -5.53 5.39 -6.30
C GLY A 84 -4.67 5.57 -7.55
N SER A 85 -5.29 5.70 -8.73
CA SER A 85 -4.56 5.84 -10.00
C SER A 85 -3.64 7.06 -10.09
N ILE A 86 -4.00 8.17 -9.43
CA ILE A 86 -3.19 9.40 -9.44
C ILE A 86 -2.19 9.46 -8.28
N THR A 87 -2.35 8.60 -7.28
CA THR A 87 -1.56 8.63 -6.07
C THR A 87 -0.34 7.72 -6.22
N LEU A 88 0.80 8.10 -5.62
CA LEU A 88 2.00 7.26 -5.60
C LEU A 88 2.54 7.17 -4.17
N ILE A 89 1.85 6.40 -3.34
CA ILE A 89 2.25 6.14 -1.96
C ILE A 89 2.91 4.76 -1.91
N PRO A 90 4.07 4.62 -1.23
CA PRO A 90 4.69 3.32 -0.98
C PRO A 90 3.74 2.34 -0.29
N ALA A 91 3.71 1.08 -0.77
CA ALA A 91 2.78 0.05 -0.30
C ALA A 91 2.77 -0.13 1.24
N PHE A 92 3.94 -0.06 1.88
CA PHE A 92 4.06 -0.25 3.33
C PHE A 92 3.37 0.85 4.16
N ILE A 93 3.09 2.02 3.59
CA ILE A 93 2.34 3.12 4.22
C ILE A 93 0.83 2.96 3.99
N VAL A 94 0.46 2.44 2.82
CA VAL A 94 -0.93 2.33 2.38
C VAL A 94 -1.70 1.34 3.24
N TYR A 95 -1.10 0.21 3.62
CA TYR A 95 -1.79 -0.81 4.41
C TYR A 95 -2.26 -0.32 5.80
N PRO A 96 -1.44 0.40 6.60
CA PRO A 96 -1.92 1.06 7.81
C PRO A 96 -3.10 2.01 7.59
N ILE A 97 -3.02 2.88 6.57
CA ILE A 97 -4.09 3.84 6.24
C ILE A 97 -5.38 3.09 5.87
N ALA A 98 -5.26 2.08 5.02
CA ALA A 98 -6.37 1.22 4.62
C ALA A 98 -6.99 0.51 5.83
N SER A 99 -6.18 -0.02 6.74
CA SER A 99 -6.67 -0.66 7.96
C SER A 99 -7.45 0.32 8.85
N GLU A 100 -7.02 1.58 8.93
CA GLU A 100 -7.71 2.60 9.72
C GLU A 100 -9.02 3.02 9.06
N LEU A 101 -9.05 3.18 7.73
CA LEU A 101 -10.28 3.45 6.98
C LEU A 101 -11.30 2.31 7.14
N LEU A 102 -10.87 1.05 7.07
CA LEU A 102 -11.73 -0.12 7.30
C LEU A 102 -12.34 -0.09 8.71
N LYS A 103 -11.55 0.23 9.74
CA LYS A 103 -12.05 0.36 11.12
C LYS A 103 -13.09 1.48 11.29
N ARG A 104 -13.08 2.46 10.40
CA ARG A 104 -13.99 3.61 10.38
C ARG A 104 -15.18 3.43 9.42
N GLY A 105 -15.42 2.22 8.91
CA GLY A 105 -16.60 1.89 8.13
C GLY A 105 -16.40 1.90 6.60
N ALA A 106 -15.17 2.10 6.11
CA ALA A 106 -14.91 1.90 4.68
C ALA A 106 -15.12 0.43 4.29
N SER A 107 -15.64 0.17 3.09
CA SER A 107 -15.88 -1.19 2.61
C SER A 107 -14.60 -1.84 2.08
N TYR A 108 -14.51 -3.17 2.21
CA TYR A 108 -13.41 -3.95 1.62
C TYR A 108 -13.32 -3.76 0.11
N MET A 109 -14.46 -3.59 -0.57
CA MET A 109 -14.54 -3.32 -2.00
C MET A 109 -13.80 -2.04 -2.39
N VAL A 110 -14.08 -0.93 -1.68
CA VAL A 110 -13.47 0.38 -1.92
C VAL A 110 -11.99 0.36 -1.58
N ILE A 111 -11.62 -0.26 -0.46
CA ILE A 111 -10.22 -0.35 -0.02
C ILE A 111 -9.39 -1.22 -0.96
N ALA A 112 -9.92 -2.36 -1.40
CA ALA A 112 -9.27 -3.18 -2.41
C ALA A 112 -9.08 -2.41 -3.72
N THR A 113 -10.13 -1.75 -4.22
CA THR A 113 -10.04 -0.93 -5.43
C THR A 113 -8.98 0.16 -5.31
N PHE A 114 -8.93 0.88 -4.18
CA PHE A 114 -7.93 1.90 -3.91
C PHE A 114 -6.51 1.34 -3.96
N ILE A 115 -6.23 0.27 -3.20
CA ILE A 115 -4.89 -0.33 -3.13
C ILE A 115 -4.47 -0.88 -4.49
N THR A 116 -5.37 -1.58 -5.18
CA THR A 116 -5.05 -2.21 -6.46
C THR A 116 -4.81 -1.15 -7.55
N THR A 117 -5.63 -0.10 -7.63
CA THR A 117 -5.39 0.99 -8.59
C THR A 117 -4.11 1.75 -8.29
N LEU A 118 -3.83 2.04 -7.02
CA LEU A 118 -2.59 2.66 -6.57
C LEU A 118 -1.33 1.90 -7.01
N LEU A 119 -1.37 0.56 -6.97
CA LEU A 119 -0.21 -0.27 -7.28
C LEU A 119 -0.11 -0.64 -8.77
N MET A 120 -1.24 -0.80 -9.46
CA MET A 120 -1.26 -1.30 -10.84
C MET A 120 -1.35 -0.18 -11.88
N VAL A 121 -2.02 0.94 -11.57
CA VAL A 121 -2.25 2.02 -12.53
C VAL A 121 -1.15 3.06 -12.37
N GLY A 122 -0.31 3.14 -13.38
CA GLY A 122 0.82 4.04 -13.45
C GLY A 122 0.50 5.36 -14.15
N VAL A 123 -0.51 6.13 -13.72
CA VAL A 123 -0.77 7.46 -14.31
C VAL A 123 0.42 8.38 -14.09
N VAL A 124 0.94 8.40 -12.86
CA VAL A 124 2.12 9.20 -12.50
C VAL A 124 3.38 8.69 -13.20
N THR A 125 3.49 7.37 -13.40
CA THR A 125 4.64 6.74 -14.07
C THR A 125 4.49 6.65 -15.59
N TYR A 126 3.38 7.12 -16.15
CA TYR A 126 3.09 7.07 -17.60
C TYR A 126 4.18 7.70 -18.48
N PRO A 127 4.81 8.85 -18.13
CA PRO A 127 5.89 9.41 -18.94
C PRO A 127 7.09 8.46 -19.04
N LEU A 128 7.40 7.77 -17.95
CA LEU A 128 8.47 6.78 -17.90
C LEU A 128 8.08 5.56 -18.74
N GLU A 129 6.91 4.99 -18.50
CA GLU A 129 6.41 3.81 -19.23
C GLU A 129 6.34 4.05 -20.73
N SER A 130 5.89 5.22 -21.15
CA SER A 130 5.79 5.60 -22.56
C SER A 130 7.15 5.67 -23.24
N LYS A 131 8.22 6.01 -22.50
CA LYS A 131 9.59 6.05 -23.02
C LYS A 131 10.19 4.66 -23.19
N TYR A 132 9.89 3.73 -22.28
CA TYR A 132 10.45 2.37 -22.30
C TYR A 132 9.63 1.38 -23.14
N PHE A 133 8.30 1.46 -23.09
CA PHE A 133 7.40 0.51 -23.76
C PHE A 133 6.74 1.07 -25.02
N GLY A 134 6.83 2.38 -25.24
CA GLY A 134 6.08 3.09 -26.28
C GLY A 134 4.67 3.48 -25.83
N LYS A 135 4.21 4.65 -26.30
CA LYS A 135 2.95 5.28 -25.85
C LYS A 135 1.72 4.37 -25.94
N LYS A 136 1.61 3.59 -27.03
CA LYS A 136 0.47 2.68 -27.26
C LYS A 136 0.43 1.57 -26.23
N VAL A 137 1.57 0.93 -25.96
CA VAL A 137 1.66 -0.16 -24.97
C VAL A 137 1.45 0.37 -23.56
N ALA A 138 2.07 1.50 -23.21
CA ALA A 138 1.89 2.13 -21.91
C ALA A 138 0.42 2.51 -21.65
N LEU A 139 -0.29 3.04 -22.65
CA LEU A 139 -1.70 3.39 -22.52
C LEU A 139 -2.58 2.14 -22.34
N VAL A 140 -2.42 1.13 -23.19
CA VAL A 140 -3.18 -0.13 -23.10
C VAL A 140 -2.95 -0.80 -21.75
N ARG A 141 -1.71 -0.85 -21.27
CA ARG A 141 -1.36 -1.40 -19.96
C ARG A 141 -2.11 -0.70 -18.82
N ASN A 142 -2.10 0.63 -18.81
CA ASN A 142 -2.76 1.41 -17.76
C ASN A 142 -4.28 1.24 -17.78
N VAL A 143 -4.89 1.28 -18.97
CA VAL A 143 -6.33 1.10 -19.12
C VAL A 143 -6.76 -0.29 -18.67
N LEU A 144 -6.04 -1.34 -19.10
CA LEU A 144 -6.32 -2.71 -18.68
C LEU A 144 -6.15 -2.88 -17.16
N ASN A 145 -5.09 -2.32 -16.59
CA ASN A 145 -4.85 -2.37 -15.15
C ASN A 145 -5.92 -1.63 -14.34
N PHE A 146 -6.44 -0.51 -14.86
CA PHE A 146 -7.52 0.24 -14.23
C PHE A 146 -8.80 -0.59 -14.13
N PHE A 147 -9.22 -1.21 -15.25
CA PHE A 147 -10.39 -2.09 -15.24
C PHE A 147 -10.17 -3.35 -14.42
N ALA A 148 -8.99 -3.97 -14.51
CA ALA A 148 -8.63 -5.13 -13.69
C ALA A 148 -8.71 -4.81 -12.19
N ALA A 149 -8.25 -3.63 -11.78
CA ALA A 149 -8.31 -3.19 -10.39
C ALA A 149 -9.75 -3.04 -9.88
N ILE A 150 -10.65 -2.48 -10.70
CA ILE A 150 -12.09 -2.40 -10.37
C ILE A 150 -12.68 -3.81 -10.23
N ILE A 151 -12.39 -4.72 -11.17
CA ILE A 151 -12.87 -6.10 -11.10
C ILE A 151 -12.38 -6.78 -9.81
N ILE A 152 -11.10 -6.65 -9.47
CA ILE A 152 -10.52 -7.20 -8.25
C ILE A 152 -11.22 -6.63 -7.01
N GLY A 153 -11.46 -5.32 -6.97
CA GLY A 153 -12.18 -4.68 -5.88
C GLY A 153 -13.60 -5.21 -5.71
N LEU A 154 -14.36 -5.33 -6.81
CA LEU A 154 -15.70 -5.91 -6.82
C LEU A 154 -15.70 -7.36 -6.34
N LEU A 155 -14.75 -8.18 -6.81
CA LEU A 155 -14.63 -9.58 -6.38
C LEU A 155 -14.35 -9.68 -4.88
N ILE A 156 -13.43 -8.86 -4.35
CA ILE A 156 -13.13 -8.84 -2.92
C ILE A 156 -14.37 -8.41 -2.12
N GLY A 157 -15.12 -7.43 -2.60
CA GLY A 157 -16.37 -7.00 -1.97
C GLY A 157 -17.51 -8.02 -2.00
N VAL A 158 -17.47 -9.00 -2.91
CA VAL A 158 -18.42 -10.13 -2.92
C VAL A 158 -17.98 -11.25 -1.98
N ILE A 159 -16.67 -11.42 -1.79
CA ILE A 159 -16.09 -12.49 -0.97
C ILE A 159 -16.11 -12.16 0.53
N MET A 160 -15.91 -10.89 0.89
CA MET A 160 -15.81 -10.42 2.28
C MET A 160 -17.03 -9.58 2.68
#